data_AF-A0AAD4SLJ4-F1
#
_entry.id   AF-A0AAD4SLJ4-F1
#
_cell.length_a   1.000
_cell.length_b   1.000
_cell.length_c   1.000
_cell.angle_alpha   90.00
_cell.angle_beta   90.00
_cell.angle_gamma   90.00
#
_symmetry.space_group_name_H-M   'P 1'
#
loop_
_entity.id
_entity.type
_entity.pdbx_description
1 polymer ?
#
loop_
_entity_poly.entity_id
_entity_poly.type
_entity_poly.pdbx_seq_one_letter_code
_entity_poly.pdbx_strand_id
1 'polypeptide(L)'
;MLLEMFTGRSPTHEGFNGGISLVKWVESVYPNDILQVLDPQLQMLHQTSLPIIMNGINTRTSSKFEDKKIEHGFFISTIRVGLSCAVDAPEMRITIREALQRLKKIRDNLVKSNVSY
;
A
#
# COMPACT_ATOMS: atom_id res chain seq x y z
N MET A 1 -0.44 9.94 -7.49
CA MET A 1 -1.69 9.15 -7.53
C MET A 1 -1.62 7.85 -6.74
N LEU A 2 -0.58 7.00 -6.82
CA LEU A 2 -0.56 5.76 -6.01
C LEU A 2 -0.55 6.04 -4.49
N LEU A 3 0.29 6.97 -4.04
CA LEU A 3 0.32 7.36 -2.62
C LEU A 3 -1.03 7.93 -2.17
N GLU A 4 -1.63 8.81 -2.97
CA GLU A 4 -2.95 9.40 -2.70
C GLU A 4 -4.05 8.34 -2.50
N MET A 5 -4.07 7.29 -3.34
CA MET A 5 -5.04 6.20 -3.21
C MET A 5 -4.90 5.44 -1.90
N PHE A 6 -3.67 5.24 -1.42
CA PHE A 6 -3.42 4.49 -0.20
C PHE A 6 -3.52 5.33 1.06
N THR A 7 -3.29 6.64 0.97
CA THR A 7 -3.35 7.54 2.13
C THR A 7 -4.67 8.28 2.25
N GLY A 8 -5.49 8.31 1.19
CA GLY A 8 -6.72 9.10 1.13
C GLY A 8 -6.47 10.61 1.13
N ARG A 9 -5.21 11.05 0.93
CA ARG A 9 -4.82 12.47 1.03
C ARG A 9 -4.39 13.01 -0.32
N SER A 10 -4.93 14.17 -0.68
CA SER A 10 -4.49 14.94 -1.85
C SER A 10 -3.05 15.47 -1.65
N PRO A 11 -2.19 15.50 -2.69
CA PRO A 11 -0.85 16.09 -2.61
C PRO A 11 -0.89 17.60 -2.32
N THR A 12 -2.03 18.26 -2.61
CA THR A 12 -2.27 19.68 -2.36
C THR A 12 -3.12 19.93 -1.12
N HIS A 13 -3.30 18.92 -0.26
CA HIS A 13 -4.02 19.08 1.00
C HIS A 13 -3.36 20.16 1.86
N GLU A 14 -4.14 21.00 2.55
CA GLU A 14 -3.65 22.20 3.26
C GLU A 14 -2.57 21.89 4.31
N GLY A 15 -2.60 20.69 4.89
CA GLY A 15 -1.57 20.17 5.81
C GLY A 15 -0.19 19.90 5.18
N PHE A 16 -0.04 19.97 3.85
CA PHE A 16 1.23 19.84 3.14
C PHE A 16 1.75 21.21 2.70
N ASN A 17 2.13 22.02 3.69
CA ASN A 17 2.73 23.34 3.51
C ASN A 17 4.13 23.39 4.15
N GLY A 18 4.85 24.51 3.97
CA GLY A 18 6.14 24.71 4.65
C GLY A 18 7.24 23.70 4.27
N GLY A 19 7.19 23.13 3.06
CA GLY A 19 8.19 22.17 2.57
C GLY A 19 7.93 20.71 2.94
N ILE A 20 6.83 20.42 3.65
CA ILE A 20 6.30 19.08 3.87
C ILE A 20 5.39 18.72 2.68
N SER A 21 5.70 17.62 2.00
CA SER A 21 4.88 17.07 0.92
C SER A 21 4.30 15.72 1.34
N LEU A 22 3.28 15.26 0.61
CA LEU A 22 2.72 13.91 0.78
C LEU A 22 3.83 12.84 0.74
N VAL A 23 4.79 12.98 -0.18
CA VAL A 23 5.92 12.05 -0.31
C VAL A 23 6.77 12.05 0.96
N LYS A 24 7.23 13.21 1.43
CA LYS A 24 8.09 13.32 2.62
C LYS A 24 7.40 12.82 3.89
N TRP A 25 6.10 13.09 4.03
CA TRP A 25 5.33 12.56 5.16
C TRP A 25 5.27 11.04 5.13
N VAL A 26 5.00 10.44 3.97
CA VAL A 26 5.01 8.97 3.81
C VAL A 26 6.41 8.40 4.05
N GLU A 27 7.47 9.06 3.59
CA GLU A 27 8.85 8.64 3.84
C GLU A 27 9.22 8.64 5.33
N SER A 28 8.73 9.60 6.12
CA SER A 28 9.08 9.71 7.55
C SER A 28 8.62 8.56 8.44
N VAL A 29 7.66 7.76 7.97
CA VAL A 29 7.07 6.63 8.70
C VAL A 29 7.26 5.30 7.96
N TYR A 30 7.69 5.35 6.70
CA TYR A 30 8.04 4.16 5.93
C TYR A 30 9.38 3.58 6.41
N PRO A 31 9.54 2.24 6.51
CA PRO A 31 8.53 1.19 6.33
C PRO A 31 7.83 0.75 7.64
N ASN A 32 8.31 1.24 8.79
CA ASN A 32 8.00 0.66 10.11
C ASN A 32 6.56 0.94 10.56
N ASP A 33 6.08 2.14 10.29
CA ASP A 33 4.81 2.68 10.79
C ASP A 33 3.80 2.90 9.66
N ILE A 34 3.87 2.04 8.62
CA ILE A 34 3.12 2.23 7.37
C ILE A 34 1.61 2.31 7.56
N LEU A 35 1.08 1.67 8.59
CA LEU A 35 -0.36 1.71 8.89
C LEU A 35 -0.84 3.12 9.26
N GLN A 36 0.04 3.97 9.81
CA GLN A 36 -0.32 5.34 10.24
C GLN A 36 -0.65 6.27 9.06
N VAL A 37 -0.13 5.97 7.86
CA VAL A 37 -0.39 6.79 6.67
C VAL A 37 -1.55 6.28 5.84
N LEU A 38 -2.02 5.06 6.08
CA LEU A 38 -3.10 4.48 5.31
C LEU A 38 -4.39 5.26 5.54
N ASP A 39 -5.21 5.35 4.50
CA ASP A 39 -6.56 5.86 4.60
C ASP A 39 -7.33 5.10 5.72
N PRO A 40 -8.10 5.80 6.58
CA PRO A 40 -8.82 5.15 7.67
C PRO A 40 -9.74 4.01 7.21
N GLN A 41 -10.32 4.08 6.02
CA GLN A 41 -11.12 2.99 5.46
C GLN A 41 -10.25 1.77 5.15
N LEU A 42 -9.04 1.96 4.63
CA LEU A 42 -8.07 0.87 4.41
C LEU A 42 -7.58 0.27 5.74
N GLN A 43 -7.38 1.10 6.77
CA GLN A 43 -7.04 0.61 8.12
C GLN A 43 -8.18 -0.22 8.73
N MET A 44 -9.42 0.23 8.55
CA MET A 44 -10.62 -0.50 8.99
C MET A 44 -10.77 -1.83 8.25
N LEU A 45 -10.54 -1.87 6.93
CA LEU A 45 -10.55 -3.12 6.17
C LEU A 45 -9.47 -4.10 6.63
N HIS A 46 -8.29 -3.61 7.03
CA HIS A 46 -7.24 -4.45 7.61
C HIS A 46 -7.59 -4.97 9.02
N GLN A 47 -8.29 -4.19 9.84
CA GLN A 47 -8.62 -4.58 11.22
C GLN A 47 -9.89 -5.44 11.30
N THR A 48 -10.80 -5.26 10.36
CA THR A 48 -12.08 -5.93 10.34
C THR A 48 -11.92 -7.17 9.47
N SER A 49 -11.68 -8.32 10.09
CA SER A 49 -11.83 -9.64 9.46
C SER A 49 -13.31 -9.93 9.18
N LEU A 50 -13.99 -9.03 8.47
CA LEU A 50 -15.27 -9.30 7.85
C LEU A 50 -14.98 -9.71 6.41
N PRO A 51 -15.61 -10.79 5.92
CA PRO A 51 -15.39 -11.27 4.57
C PRO A 51 -15.76 -10.15 3.61
N ILE A 52 -14.76 -9.55 2.96
CA ILE A 52 -15.04 -8.74 1.78
C ILE A 52 -15.61 -9.73 0.78
N ILE A 53 -16.92 -9.65 0.52
CA ILE A 53 -17.53 -10.30 -0.63
C ILE A 53 -17.05 -9.54 -1.87
N MET A 54 -15.79 -9.72 -2.23
CA MET A 54 -15.25 -9.32 -3.51
C MET A 54 -15.44 -10.53 -4.43
N ASN A 55 -16.54 -10.54 -5.18
CA ASN A 55 -16.86 -11.54 -6.20
C ASN A 55 -16.90 -13.01 -5.73
N GLY A 56 -17.51 -13.30 -4.58
CA GLY A 56 -17.95 -14.66 -4.26
C GLY A 56 -16.86 -15.65 -3.85
N ILE A 57 -15.66 -15.18 -3.48
CA ILE A 57 -14.61 -16.04 -2.92
C ILE A 57 -14.65 -15.93 -1.39
N ASN A 58 -15.18 -16.97 -0.73
CA ASN A 58 -15.07 -17.14 0.71
C ASN A 58 -13.63 -17.54 1.06
N THR A 59 -12.78 -16.58 1.46
CA THR A 59 -11.48 -16.91 2.06
C THR A 59 -11.68 -17.29 3.52
N ARG A 60 -11.39 -18.56 3.81
CA ARG A 60 -11.52 -19.16 5.15
C ARG A 60 -10.44 -18.62 6.07
N THR A 61 -10.84 -18.28 7.28
CA THR A 61 -9.99 -17.94 8.42
C THR A 61 -9.05 -19.09 8.77
N SER A 62 -7.75 -18.98 8.50
CA SER A 62 -6.75 -19.84 9.12
C SER A 62 -5.41 -19.12 9.25
N SER A 63 -5.01 -18.86 10.50
CA SER A 63 -3.77 -18.21 10.96
C SER A 63 -3.67 -16.67 10.82
N LYS A 64 -4.33 -15.96 11.76
CA LYS A 64 -4.28 -14.47 11.92
C LYS A 64 -2.89 -13.82 11.88
N PHE A 65 -1.81 -14.57 12.09
CA PHE A 65 -0.45 -14.03 12.16
C PHE A 65 0.27 -14.03 10.80
N GLU A 66 0.08 -15.05 9.98
CA GLU A 66 0.66 -15.10 8.63
C GLU A 66 -0.10 -14.15 7.69
N ASP A 67 -1.43 -14.11 7.79
CA ASP A 67 -2.28 -13.17 7.04
C ASP A 67 -1.87 -11.72 7.29
N LYS A 68 -1.72 -11.33 8.57
CA LYS A 68 -1.27 -9.97 8.94
C LYS A 68 0.12 -9.62 8.43
N LYS A 69 1.04 -10.59 8.40
CA LYS A 69 2.41 -10.38 7.89
C LYS A 69 2.39 -10.19 6.37
N ILE A 70 1.55 -10.94 5.65
CA ILE A 70 1.36 -10.83 4.21
C ILE A 70 0.70 -9.49 3.86
N GLU A 71 -0.35 -9.09 4.59
CA GLU A 71 -1.02 -7.80 4.43
C GLU A 71 -0.09 -6.61 4.71
N HIS A 72 0.69 -6.66 5.80
CA HIS A 72 1.67 -5.62 6.12
C HIS A 72 2.76 -5.53 5.03
N GLY A 73 3.25 -6.68 4.54
CA GLY A 73 4.20 -6.76 3.44
C GLY A 73 3.65 -6.17 2.12
N PHE A 74 2.35 -6.31 1.87
CA PHE A 74 1.68 -5.72 0.72
C PHE A 74 1.69 -4.19 0.77
N PHE A 75 1.31 -3.58 1.91
CA PHE A 75 1.33 -2.12 2.04
C PHE A 75 2.75 -1.56 1.90
N ILE A 76 3.74 -2.17 2.57
CA ILE A 76 5.15 -1.78 2.45
C ILE A 76 5.61 -1.85 0.99
N SER A 77 5.30 -2.94 0.30
CA SER A 77 5.76 -3.13 -1.08
C SER A 77 5.09 -2.17 -2.05
N THR A 78 3.79 -1.90 -1.86
CA THR A 78 3.03 -1.00 -2.73
C THR A 78 3.44 0.47 -2.53
N ILE A 79 3.58 0.90 -1.27
CA ILE A 79 4.06 2.25 -0.96
C ILE A 79 5.50 2.44 -1.45
N ARG A 80 6.37 1.42 -1.37
CA ARG A 80 7.71 1.47 -1.96
C ARG A 80 7.67 1.82 -3.45
N VAL A 81 6.74 1.23 -4.21
CA VAL A 81 6.56 1.57 -5.63
C VAL A 81 6.14 3.04 -5.76
N GLY A 82 5.19 3.50 -4.95
CA GLY A 82 4.73 4.89 -4.95
C GLY A 82 5.86 5.90 -4.69
N LEU A 83 6.68 5.64 -3.69
CA LEU A 83 7.86 6.45 -3.37
C LEU A 83 8.89 6.42 -4.51
N SER A 84 9.19 5.24 -5.06
CA SER A 84 10.12 5.10 -6.19
C SER A 84 9.68 5.86 -7.44
N CYS A 85 8.37 6.05 -7.65
CA CYS A 85 7.83 6.85 -8.75
C CYS A 85 7.89 8.37 -8.49
N ALA A 86 7.98 8.78 -7.22
CA ALA A 86 7.80 10.16 -6.78
C ALA A 86 9.07 10.79 -6.19
N VAL A 87 10.24 10.17 -6.43
CA VAL A 87 11.55 10.73 -6.07
C VAL A 87 11.73 12.10 -6.73
N ASP A 88 12.26 13.09 -6.02
CA ASP A 88 12.43 14.44 -6.56
C ASP A 88 13.28 14.45 -7.84
N ALA A 89 14.41 13.74 -7.83
CA ALA A 89 15.32 13.55 -8.96
C ALA A 89 14.68 12.68 -10.07
N PRO A 90 14.38 13.24 -11.27
CA PRO A 90 13.70 12.52 -12.35
C PRO A 90 14.41 11.25 -12.80
N GLU A 91 15.74 11.25 -12.84
CA GLU A 91 16.60 10.15 -13.25
C GLU A 91 16.62 8.98 -12.26
N MET A 92 16.23 9.23 -11.00
CA MET A 92 16.12 8.21 -9.96
C MET A 92 14.71 7.60 -9.90
N ARG A 93 13.75 8.15 -10.65
CA ARG A 93 12.39 7.63 -10.71
C ARG A 93 12.37 6.35 -11.53
N ILE A 94 11.66 5.35 -11.03
CA ILE A 94 11.38 4.16 -11.83
C ILE A 94 10.46 4.51 -12.99
N THR A 95 10.64 3.81 -14.12
CA THR A 95 9.77 3.95 -15.28
C THR A 95 8.38 3.40 -14.97
N ILE A 96 7.37 3.87 -15.72
CA ILE A 96 6.01 3.32 -15.60
C ILE A 96 5.95 1.82 -15.90
N ARG A 97 6.83 1.32 -16.79
CA ARG A 97 6.96 -0.10 -17.11
C ARG A 97 7.41 -0.90 -15.88
N GLU A 98 8.43 -0.43 -15.19
CA GLU A 98 8.93 -1.06 -13.96
C GLU A 98 7.92 -0.97 -12.83
N ALA A 99 7.25 0.17 -12.67
CA ALA A 99 6.18 0.34 -11.69
C ALA A 99 5.06 -0.69 -11.92
N LEU A 100 4.59 -0.83 -13.16
CA LEU A 100 3.58 -1.82 -13.55
C LEU A 100 4.04 -3.26 -13.26
N GLN A 101 5.29 -3.60 -13.59
CA GLN A 101 5.84 -4.93 -13.33
C GLN A 101 5.89 -5.24 -11.82
N ARG A 102 6.34 -4.28 -11.01
CA ARG A 102 6.38 -4.44 -9.55
C ARG A 102 4.98 -4.57 -8.97
N LEU A 103 4.03 -3.73 -9.39
CA LEU A 103 2.63 -3.81 -8.95
C LEU A 103 1.96 -5.13 -9.33
N LYS A 104 2.18 -5.63 -10.55
CA LYS A 104 1.69 -6.95 -10.97
C LYS A 104 2.26 -8.06 -10.09
N LYS A 105 3.56 -8.04 -9.82
CA LYS A 105 4.21 -9.03 -8.93
C LYS A 105 3.62 -9.00 -7.51
N ILE A 106 3.39 -7.80 -6.97
CA ILE A 106 2.76 -7.62 -5.64
C ILE A 106 1.35 -8.23 -5.63
N ARG A 107 0.51 -7.92 -6.63
CA ARG A 107 -0.83 -8.48 -6.78
C ARG A 107 -0.79 -10.01 -6.90
N ASP A 108 0.10 -10.55 -7.73
CA ASP A 108 0.17 -12.00 -7.96
C ASP A 108 0.60 -12.75 -6.69
N ASN A 109 1.47 -12.15 -5.86
CA ASN A 109 1.84 -12.70 -4.56
C ASN A 109 0.68 -12.72 -3.57
N LEU A 110 -0.15 -11.66 -3.55
CA LEU A 110 -1.37 -11.62 -2.73
C LEU A 110 -2.36 -12.73 -3.15
N VAL A 111 -2.64 -12.85 -4.45
CA VAL A 111 -3.59 -13.83 -4.97
C VAL A 111 -3.11 -15.26 -4.71
N LYS A 112 -1.82 -15.55 -4.91
CA LYS A 112 -1.25 -16.87 -4.63
C LYS A 112 -1.33 -17.24 -3.15
N SER A 113 -1.17 -16.27 -2.25
CA SER A 113 -1.26 -16.52 -0.81
C SER A 113 -2.69 -16.84 -0.36
N ASN A 114 -3.71 -16.43 -1.13
CA ASN A 114 -5.12 -16.71 -0.86
C ASN A 114 -5.62 -18.03 -1.47
N VAL A 115 -4.79 -18.74 -2.24
CA VAL A 115 -5.10 -20.03 -2.86
C VAL A 115 -4.12 -21.07 -2.30
N SER A 116 -4.39 -21.55 -1.09
CA SER A 116 -3.72 -22.73 -0.52
C SER A 116 -4.58 -23.97 -0.79
N TYR A 117 -3.95 -25.03 -1.31
CA TYR A 117 -4.55 -26.35 -1.54
C TYR A 117 -4.86 -27.09 -0.23
#